data_AF-A0A8B2NRW1-F1
#
_entry.id   AF-A0A8B2NRW1-F1
#
_cell.length_a   1.000
_cell.length_b   1.000
_cell.length_c   1.000
_cell.angle_alpha   90.00
_cell.angle_beta   90.00
_cell.angle_gamma   90.00
#
_symmetry.space_group_name_H-M   'P 1'
#
loop_
_entity.id
_entity.type
_entity.pdbx_description
1 polymer ?
#
loop_
_entity_poly.entity_id
_entity_poly.type
_entity_poly.pdbx_seq_one_letter_code
_entity_poly.pdbx_strand_id
1 'polypeptide(L)'
;MAEAVVDIMKEAMRAGAPSKFALEAPIRYAIRSKLCLQGKSWDVADTIAKDVVSRALAMIGAVRPTWLEGQPDYVQLGAGAQIKRSRCVRCHKPLPGEHTKFCGTLCANAHHMRLARLHQFNDQRAYDTAARLP
;
A
#
# COMPACT_ATOMS: atom_id res chain seq x y z
N MET A 1 -4.71 -19.52 21.78
CA MET A 1 -5.14 -18.67 20.64
C MET A 1 -3.97 -18.27 19.76
N ALA A 2 -2.89 -17.70 20.31
CA ALA A 2 -1.72 -17.31 19.51
C ALA A 2 -1.06 -18.49 18.77
N GLU A 3 -0.97 -19.68 19.37
CA GLU A 3 -0.40 -20.88 18.71
C GLU A 3 -1.18 -21.28 17.46
N ALA A 4 -2.52 -21.31 17.53
CA ALA A 4 -3.36 -21.60 16.36
C ALA A 4 -3.15 -20.56 15.23
N VAL A 5 -2.94 -19.29 15.57
CA VAL A 5 -2.60 -18.25 14.59
C VAL A 5 -1.22 -18.49 13.98
N VAL A 6 -0.25 -18.92 14.77
CA VAL A 6 1.10 -19.29 14.29
C VAL A 6 1.02 -20.42 13.27
N ASP A 7 0.21 -21.46 13.53
CA ASP A 7 0.07 -22.58 12.61
C ASP A 7 -0.56 -22.16 11.27
N ILE A 8 -1.62 -21.35 11.31
CA ILE A 8 -2.24 -20.77 10.12
C ILE A 8 -1.23 -19.94 9.31
N MET A 9 -0.45 -19.08 9.98
CA MET A 9 0.55 -18.25 9.31
C MET A 9 1.69 -19.10 8.71
N LYS A 10 2.15 -20.14 9.40
CA LYS A 10 3.16 -21.07 8.89
C LYS A 10 2.65 -21.84 7.67
N GLU A 11 1.41 -22.30 7.71
CA GLU A 11 0.79 -22.99 6.58
C GLU A 11 0.65 -22.06 5.37
N ALA A 12 0.21 -20.82 5.57
CA ALA A 12 0.15 -19.82 4.51
C ALA A 12 1.52 -19.54 3.88
N MET A 13 2.59 -19.47 4.70
CA MET A 13 3.96 -19.33 4.19
C MET A 13 4.39 -20.55 3.38
N ARG A 14 4.05 -21.78 3.81
CA ARG A 14 4.31 -23.01 3.03
C ARG A 14 3.53 -23.03 1.72
N ALA A 15 2.33 -22.46 1.70
CA ALA A 15 1.50 -22.30 0.51
C ALA A 15 1.95 -21.15 -0.42
N GLY A 16 3.05 -20.46 -0.10
CA GLY A 16 3.61 -19.41 -0.96
C GLY A 16 3.06 -18.01 -0.70
N ALA A 17 2.60 -17.71 0.52
CA ALA A 17 2.20 -16.35 0.88
C ALA A 17 3.34 -15.34 0.59
N PRO A 18 3.02 -14.15 0.05
CA PRO A 18 4.01 -13.18 -0.41
C PRO A 18 4.80 -12.54 0.73
N SER A 19 4.29 -12.58 1.96
CA SER A 19 5.01 -12.11 3.15
C SER A 19 4.46 -12.76 4.43
N LYS A 20 5.26 -12.70 5.50
CA LYS A 20 4.84 -13.09 6.86
C LYS A 20 3.67 -12.25 7.39
N PHE A 21 3.42 -11.08 6.81
CA PHE A 21 2.34 -10.16 7.20
C PHE A 21 1.06 -10.33 6.36
N ALA A 22 1.07 -11.22 5.34
CA ALA A 22 -0.03 -11.36 4.39
C ALA A 22 -1.39 -11.62 5.05
N LEU A 23 -1.41 -12.33 6.19
CA LEU A 23 -2.64 -12.68 6.91
C LEU A 23 -2.89 -11.84 8.17
N GLU A 24 -2.09 -10.81 8.43
CA GLU A 24 -2.22 -10.01 9.65
C GLU A 24 -3.60 -9.36 9.77
N ALA A 25 -4.00 -8.59 8.76
CA ALA A 25 -5.27 -7.88 8.74
C ALA A 25 -6.49 -8.81 8.80
N PRO A 26 -6.62 -9.85 7.96
CA PRO A 26 -7.80 -10.73 8.00
C PRO A 26 -7.91 -11.49 9.32
N ILE A 27 -6.80 -11.95 9.91
CA ILE A 27 -6.83 -12.66 11.20
C ILE A 27 -7.22 -11.71 12.33
N ARG A 28 -6.63 -10.50 12.39
CA ARG A 28 -7.01 -9.51 13.41
C ARG A 28 -8.50 -9.16 13.32
N TYR A 29 -8.99 -8.96 12.10
CA TYR A 29 -10.42 -8.72 11.86
C TYR A 29 -11.28 -9.88 12.38
N ALA A 30 -10.95 -11.12 12.04
CA ALA A 30 -11.72 -12.29 12.45
C ALA A 30 -11.79 -12.44 13.98
N ILE A 31 -10.65 -12.28 14.68
CA ILE A 31 -10.58 -12.35 16.14
C ILE A 31 -11.42 -11.22 16.76
N ARG A 32 -11.23 -9.99 16.31
CA ARG A 32 -11.97 -8.82 16.83
C ARG A 32 -13.47 -9.00 16.64
N SER A 33 -13.92 -9.35 15.43
CA SER A 33 -15.34 -9.56 15.13
C SER A 33 -15.95 -10.64 16.03
N LYS A 34 -15.23 -11.74 16.25
CA LYS A 34 -15.67 -12.79 17.18
C LYS A 34 -15.79 -12.30 18.62
N LEU A 35 -14.84 -11.52 19.11
CA LEU A 35 -14.88 -10.95 20.46
C LEU A 35 -16.02 -9.93 20.63
N CYS A 36 -16.29 -9.10 19.62
CA CYS A 36 -17.45 -8.20 19.63
C CYS A 36 -18.77 -8.97 19.72
N LEU A 37 -18.90 -10.07 18.96
CA LEU A 37 -20.08 -10.94 19.04
C LEU A 37 -20.23 -11.65 20.39
N GLN A 38 -19.14 -11.80 21.14
CA GLN A 38 -19.13 -12.30 22.52
C GLN A 38 -19.42 -11.20 23.56
N GLY A 39 -19.81 -10.00 23.13
CA GLY A 39 -20.17 -8.89 24.01
C GLY A 39 -18.98 -8.09 24.53
N LYS A 40 -17.77 -8.28 23.98
CA LYS A 40 -16.64 -7.39 24.28
C LYS A 40 -16.87 -6.05 23.57
N SER A 41 -16.53 -4.96 24.24
CA SER A 41 -16.45 -3.65 23.60
C SER A 41 -15.40 -3.66 22.50
N TRP A 42 -15.59 -2.81 21.50
CA TRP A 42 -14.75 -2.80 20.30
C TRP A 42 -13.27 -2.55 20.62
N ASP A 43 -12.98 -1.64 21.54
CA ASP A 43 -11.64 -1.26 22.00
C ASP A 43 -10.91 -2.43 22.68
N VAL A 44 -11.60 -3.16 23.56
CA VAL A 44 -11.06 -4.34 24.24
C VAL A 44 -10.83 -5.47 23.22
N ALA A 45 -11.80 -5.70 22.33
CA ALA A 45 -11.71 -6.71 21.29
C ALA A 45 -10.54 -6.44 20.33
N ASP A 46 -10.35 -5.20 19.90
CA ASP A 46 -9.27 -4.81 19.00
C ASP A 46 -7.89 -4.91 19.67
N THR A 47 -7.79 -4.53 20.96
CA THR A 47 -6.57 -4.68 21.76
C THR A 47 -6.15 -6.14 21.87
N ILE A 48 -7.08 -7.03 22.26
CA ILE A 48 -6.81 -8.46 22.36
C ILE A 48 -6.42 -9.05 21.00
N ALA A 49 -7.13 -8.68 19.93
CA ALA A 49 -6.83 -9.16 18.59
C ALA A 49 -5.43 -8.73 18.13
N LYS A 50 -5.07 -7.45 18.36
CA LYS A 50 -3.73 -6.92 18.07
C LYS A 50 -2.65 -7.69 18.83
N ASP A 51 -2.84 -7.96 20.11
CA ASP A 51 -1.83 -8.65 20.93
C ASP A 51 -1.63 -10.10 20.51
N VAL A 52 -2.72 -10.83 20.25
CA VAL A 52 -2.66 -12.22 19.76
C VAL A 52 -1.89 -12.31 18.45
N VAL A 53 -2.22 -11.44 17.49
CA VAL A 53 -1.57 -11.41 16.17
C VAL A 53 -0.11 -10.96 16.29
N SER A 54 0.18 -9.94 17.11
CA SER A 54 1.56 -9.44 17.31
C SER A 54 2.46 -10.51 17.91
N ARG A 55 1.95 -11.28 18.90
CA ARG A 55 2.68 -12.38 19.49
C ARG A 55 2.93 -13.51 18.48
N ALA A 56 1.94 -13.85 17.67
CA ALA A 56 2.10 -14.87 16.62
C ALA A 56 3.14 -14.46 15.58
N LEU A 57 3.13 -13.19 15.13
CA LEU A 57 4.13 -12.64 14.22
C LEU A 57 5.54 -12.68 14.82
N ALA A 58 5.69 -12.36 16.10
CA ALA A 58 6.97 -12.48 16.80
C ALA A 58 7.47 -13.93 16.85
N MET A 59 6.58 -14.89 17.11
CA MET A 59 6.91 -16.33 17.16
C MET A 59 7.37 -16.91 15.82
N ILE A 60 6.91 -16.36 14.68
CA ILE A 60 7.40 -16.74 13.34
C ILE A 60 8.61 -15.90 12.88
N GLY A 61 9.16 -15.07 13.77
CA GLY A 61 10.30 -14.20 13.48
C GLY A 61 9.99 -13.17 12.39
N ALA A 62 8.77 -12.62 12.36
CA ALA A 62 8.44 -11.53 11.47
C ALA A 62 9.09 -10.23 11.97
N VAL A 63 9.86 -9.57 11.11
CA VAL A 63 10.49 -8.27 11.38
C VAL A 63 9.76 -7.23 10.54
N ARG A 64 9.25 -6.18 11.19
CA ARG A 64 8.62 -5.05 10.51
C ARG A 64 9.70 -4.26 9.76
N PRO A 65 9.45 -3.85 8.51
CA PRO A 65 10.31 -2.85 7.89
C PRO A 65 10.25 -1.55 8.71
N THR A 66 11.35 -0.81 8.70
CA THR A 66 11.35 0.58 9.14
C THR A 66 10.36 1.40 8.34
N TRP A 67 9.97 2.57 8.86
CA TRP A 67 9.09 3.47 8.13
C TRP A 67 9.61 3.80 6.73
N LEU A 68 10.93 4.03 6.63
CA LEU A 68 11.60 4.31 5.38
C LEU A 68 11.51 3.11 4.42
N GLU A 69 11.82 1.91 4.90
CA GLU A 69 11.74 0.67 4.12
C GLU A 69 10.34 0.34 3.59
N GLY A 70 9.31 0.77 4.31
CA GLY A 70 7.91 0.60 3.90
C GLY A 70 7.46 1.55 2.78
N GLN A 71 8.26 2.55 2.41
CA GLN A 71 7.87 3.51 1.38
C GLN A 71 8.04 2.91 -0.03
N PRO A 72 7.12 3.21 -0.98
CA PRO A 72 7.30 2.85 -2.39
C PRO A 72 8.64 3.34 -2.98
N ASP A 73 9.11 4.48 -2.49
CA ASP A 73 10.34 5.11 -2.93
C ASP A 73 11.59 4.41 -2.40
N TYR A 74 11.49 3.62 -1.33
CA TYR A 74 12.63 2.85 -0.80
C TYR A 74 13.11 1.81 -1.79
N VAL A 75 12.18 1.15 -2.49
CA VAL A 75 12.53 0.22 -3.56
C VAL A 75 13.22 0.95 -4.72
N GLN A 76 12.88 2.21 -4.95
CA GLN A 76 13.44 3.03 -6.04
C GLN A 76 14.80 3.67 -5.72
N LEU A 77 15.03 4.03 -4.46
CA LEU A 77 16.20 4.82 -4.02
C LEU A 77 17.12 4.08 -3.04
N GLY A 78 16.56 3.28 -2.14
CA GLY A 78 17.29 2.60 -1.05
C GLY A 78 17.77 1.19 -1.40
N ALA A 79 17.05 0.45 -2.26
CA ALA A 79 17.41 -0.92 -2.67
C ALA A 79 18.31 -0.99 -3.93
N GLY A 80 18.79 0.15 -4.43
CA GLY A 80 19.65 0.23 -5.62
C GLY A 80 18.95 0.04 -6.97
N ALA A 81 17.64 -0.26 -6.99
CA ALA A 81 16.87 -0.36 -8.22
C ALA A 81 16.40 1.02 -8.68
N GLN A 82 17.27 1.79 -9.34
CA GLN A 82 16.83 2.95 -10.11
C GLN A 82 15.90 2.45 -11.22
N ILE A 83 14.59 2.54 -11.01
CA ILE A 83 13.62 2.29 -12.07
C ILE A 83 13.75 3.45 -13.06
N LYS A 84 14.66 3.29 -14.03
CA LYS A 84 14.79 4.23 -15.15
C LYS A 84 13.45 4.23 -15.86
N ARG A 85 12.73 5.35 -15.76
CA ARG A 85 11.44 5.50 -16.43
C ARG A 85 11.71 5.36 -17.93
N SER A 86 11.14 4.34 -18.56
CA SER A 86 11.32 4.06 -19.99
C SER A 86 10.21 4.64 -20.86
N ARG A 87 9.13 5.13 -20.23
CA ARG A 87 7.92 5.61 -20.92
C ARG A 87 7.44 6.97 -20.40
N CYS A 88 6.92 7.78 -21.32
CA CYS A 88 6.36 9.10 -21.03
C CYS A 88 5.18 9.00 -20.05
N VAL A 89 5.17 9.86 -19.02
CA VAL A 89 4.07 9.92 -18.03
C VAL A 89 2.70 10.16 -18.68
N ARG A 90 2.65 10.94 -19.77
CA ARG A 90 1.40 11.39 -20.38
C ARG A 90 0.90 10.45 -21.48
N CYS A 91 1.76 10.11 -22.43
CA CYS A 91 1.36 9.36 -23.63
C CYS A 91 1.81 7.91 -23.62
N HIS A 92 2.56 7.48 -22.59
CA HIS A 92 3.09 6.12 -22.43
C HIS A 92 4.00 5.60 -23.55
N LYS A 93 4.35 6.44 -24.54
CA LYS A 93 5.35 6.12 -25.56
C LYS A 93 6.75 6.02 -24.94
N PRO A 94 7.68 5.24 -25.54
CA PRO A 94 9.07 5.20 -25.10
C PRO A 94 9.69 6.60 -25.00
N LEU A 95 10.50 6.83 -23.96
CA LEU A 95 11.22 8.09 -23.80
C LEU A 95 12.42 8.12 -24.75
N PRO A 96 12.56 9.17 -25.59
CA PRO A 96 13.71 9.30 -26.48
C PRO A 96 14.95 9.76 -25.70
N GLY A 97 16.09 9.14 -25.96
CA GLY A 97 17.40 9.58 -25.45
C GLY A 97 17.48 9.70 -23.92
N GLU A 98 17.89 10.87 -23.45
CA GLU A 98 18.08 11.20 -22.03
C GLU A 98 16.83 11.76 -21.34
N HIS A 99 15.67 11.72 -22.00
CA HIS A 99 14.43 12.22 -21.41
C HIS A 99 14.03 11.36 -20.20
N THR A 100 13.77 11.99 -19.05
CA THR A 100 13.47 11.29 -17.78
C THR A 100 11.98 11.17 -17.46
N LYS A 101 11.13 12.04 -18.03
CA LYS A 101 9.71 12.16 -17.62
C LYS A 101 8.72 12.27 -18.78
N PHE A 102 9.03 13.08 -19.81
CA PHE A 102 8.14 13.33 -20.95
C PHE A 102 8.87 13.12 -22.28
N CYS A 103 8.18 12.59 -23.29
CA CYS A 103 8.77 12.38 -24.61
C CYS A 103 9.07 13.67 -25.38
N GLY A 104 8.55 14.82 -24.93
CA GLY A 104 8.77 16.13 -25.54
C GLY A 104 8.01 17.24 -24.85
N THR A 105 8.24 18.48 -25.29
CA THR A 105 7.67 19.72 -24.72
C THR A 105 6.14 19.72 -24.75
N LEU A 106 5.52 19.22 -25.82
CA LEU A 106 4.07 19.10 -25.93
C LEU A 106 3.47 18.28 -24.78
N CYS A 107 4.07 17.11 -24.48
CA CYS A 107 3.59 16.25 -23.39
C CYS A 107 3.83 16.88 -22.02
N ALA A 108 4.95 17.58 -21.83
CA ALA A 108 5.25 18.30 -20.59
C ALA A 108 4.24 19.45 -20.36
N ASN A 109 4.09 20.35 -21.33
CA ASN A 109 3.21 21.51 -21.25
C ASN A 109 1.77 21.09 -21.02
N ALA A 110 1.28 20.14 -21.81
CA ALA A 110 -0.09 19.72 -21.68
C ALA A 110 -0.33 19.03 -20.32
N HIS A 111 0.67 18.34 -19.75
CA HIS A 111 0.56 17.72 -18.42
C HIS A 111 0.51 18.81 -17.33
N HIS A 112 1.39 19.80 -17.39
CA HIS A 112 1.37 20.93 -16.46
C HIS A 112 0.07 21.75 -16.57
N MET A 113 -0.46 21.98 -17.77
CA MET A 113 -1.77 22.63 -17.94
C MET A 113 -2.93 21.84 -17.35
N ARG A 114 -2.84 20.50 -17.34
CA ARG A 114 -3.84 19.65 -16.66
C ARG A 114 -3.73 19.81 -15.15
N LEU A 115 -2.52 19.74 -14.59
CA LEU A 115 -2.31 19.92 -13.16
C LEU A 115 -2.70 21.33 -12.69
N ALA A 116 -2.33 22.36 -13.43
CA ALA A 116 -2.72 23.74 -13.15
C ALA A 116 -4.24 23.90 -13.14
N ARG A 117 -4.95 23.28 -14.10
CA ARG A 117 -6.42 23.22 -14.07
C ARG A 117 -6.93 22.54 -12.81
N LEU A 118 -6.40 21.36 -12.46
CA LEU A 118 -6.78 20.64 -11.23
C LEU A 118 -6.58 21.49 -9.98
N HIS A 119 -5.46 22.23 -9.87
CA HIS A 119 -5.17 23.10 -8.72
C HIS A 119 -6.04 24.37 -8.69
N GLN A 120 -6.56 24.83 -9.82
CA GLN A 120 -7.45 25.99 -9.89
C GLN A 120 -8.90 25.65 -9.50
N PHE A 121 -9.26 24.38 -9.37
CA PHE A 121 -10.58 23.99 -8.89
C PHE A 121 -10.61 23.98 -7.35
N ASN A 122 -11.30 24.96 -6.76
CA ASN A 122 -11.66 24.96 -5.34
C ASN A 122 -12.68 23.86 -5.03
N ASP A 123 -12.74 23.42 -3.76
CA ASP A 123 -13.48 22.25 -3.24
C ASP A 123 -14.88 22.01 -3.84
N GLN A 124 -15.64 23.07 -4.11
CA GLN A 124 -17.00 22.96 -4.65
C GLN A 124 -17.08 22.40 -6.09
N ARG A 125 -16.01 22.53 -6.89
CA ARG A 125 -15.96 22.05 -8.30
C ARG A 125 -15.12 20.78 -8.50
N ALA A 126 -14.50 20.28 -7.42
CA ALA A 126 -13.71 19.06 -7.46
C ALA A 126 -14.57 17.82 -7.79
N TYR A 127 -15.78 17.76 -7.21
CA TYR A 127 -16.74 16.67 -7.42
C TYR A 127 -17.20 16.53 -8.88
N ASP A 128 -17.58 17.64 -9.51
CA ASP A 128 -18.06 17.66 -10.91
C ASP A 128 -16.97 17.24 -11.91
N THR A 129 -15.71 17.52 -11.58
CA THR A 129 -14.57 17.19 -12.44
C THR A 129 -14.17 15.73 -12.28
N ALA A 130 -14.18 15.20 -11.05
CA ALA A 130 -13.91 13.78 -10.79
C ALA A 130 -14.93 12.87 -11.49
N ALA A 131 -16.21 13.26 -11.50
CA ALA A 131 -17.27 12.54 -12.20
C ALA A 131 -17.13 12.51 -13.74
N ARG A 132 -16.26 13.36 -14.31
CA ARG A 132 -16.06 13.49 -15.77
C ARG A 132 -14.69 13.01 -16.24
N LEU A 133 -13.87 12.44 -15.36
CA LEU A 133 -12.60 11.83 -15.74
C LEU A 133 -12.88 10.40 -16.25
N PRO A 134 -12.46 10.05 -17.49
CA PRO A 134 -12.45 8.66 -17.94
C PRO A 134 -11.36 7.85 -17.21
#